data_AF-A0A1P8M7F2-F1
#
_entry.id   AF-A0A1P8M7F2-F1
#
_cell.length_a   1.000
_cell.length_b   1.000
_cell.length_c   1.000
_cell.angle_alpha   90.00
_cell.angle_beta   90.00
_cell.angle_gamma   90.00
#
_symmetry.space_group_name_H-M   'P 1'
#
loop_
_entity.id
_entity.type
_entity.pdbx_description
1 polymer ?
#
loop_
_entity_poly.entity_id
_entity_poly.type
_entity_poly.pdbx_seq_one_letter_code
_entity_poly.pdbx_strand_id
1 'polypeptide(L)'
;MPGFGGIWVDEAGITHVAVQHGKTRDFAKALEERPKGEHVLDEVEFSYKDLVSHVNSISGQMETLKTHGLDLLEWGPDEKNNTVGISLRDYTEEKAALAHEVLGEDIIVRPATVAGDENDLFSRTGDFPR
;
A
#
# COMPACT_ATOMS: atom_id res chain seq x y z
N MET A 1 11.19 -0.61 -11.99
CA MET A 1 11.84 -1.91 -12.22
C MET A 1 10.74 -2.96 -12.30
N PRO A 2 10.72 -3.86 -13.30
CA PRO A 2 9.73 -4.93 -13.37
C PRO A 2 9.79 -5.80 -12.11
N GLY A 3 8.67 -6.01 -11.42
CA GLY A 3 8.60 -6.82 -10.20
C GLY A 3 8.94 -6.09 -8.89
N PHE A 4 9.17 -4.76 -8.90
CA PHE A 4 9.22 -3.99 -7.66
C PHE A 4 7.84 -3.98 -6.98
N GLY A 5 7.77 -4.28 -5.68
CA GLY A 5 6.53 -4.35 -4.88
C GLY A 5 6.33 -3.23 -3.86
N GLY A 6 7.40 -2.51 -3.48
CA GLY A 6 7.36 -1.45 -2.47
C GLY A 6 8.58 -1.48 -1.53
N ILE A 7 8.71 -0.50 -0.63
CA ILE A 7 9.77 -0.37 0.38
C ILE A 7 9.19 0.15 1.69
N TRP A 8 9.51 -0.50 2.80
CA TRP A 8 9.24 0.04 4.14
C TRP A 8 10.44 -0.17 5.06
N VAL A 9 10.40 0.47 6.23
CA VAL A 9 11.38 0.26 7.30
C VAL A 9 10.62 -0.30 8.50
N ASP A 10 11.13 -1.38 9.09
CA ASP A 10 10.54 -1.98 10.29
C ASP A 10 10.95 -1.23 11.58
N GLU A 11 10.40 -1.66 12.72
CA GLU A 11 10.70 -1.07 14.03
C GLU A 11 12.17 -1.23 14.46
N ALA A 12 12.88 -2.22 13.90
CA ALA A 12 14.30 -2.43 14.13
C ALA A 12 15.19 -1.56 13.23
N GLY A 13 14.60 -0.79 12.31
CA GLY A 13 15.32 0.05 11.35
C GLY A 13 15.80 -0.71 10.11
N ILE A 14 15.34 -1.94 9.89
CA ILE A 14 15.68 -2.76 8.73
C ILE A 14 14.86 -2.29 7.54
N THR A 15 15.52 -2.07 6.40
CA THR A 15 14.83 -1.71 5.15
C THR A 15 14.33 -2.97 4.45
N HIS A 16 13.04 -3.07 4.26
CA HIS A 16 12.40 -4.12 3.50
C HIS A 16 12.13 -3.66 2.08
N VAL A 17 12.41 -4.52 1.11
CA VAL A 17 12.13 -4.28 -0.31
C VAL A 17 11.25 -5.42 -0.79
N ALA A 18 9.97 -5.13 -1.04
CA ALA A 18 9.06 -6.08 -1.64
C ALA A 18 9.44 -6.31 -3.11
N VAL A 19 9.55 -7.59 -3.48
CA VAL A 19 9.88 -8.03 -4.84
C VAL A 19 8.91 -9.14 -5.24
N GLN A 20 8.31 -9.00 -6.41
CA GLN A 20 7.36 -9.98 -6.94
C GLN A 20 8.02 -11.35 -7.07
N HIS A 21 7.28 -12.41 -6.71
CA HIS A 21 7.75 -13.79 -6.79
C HIS A 21 8.46 -14.10 -8.12
N GLY A 22 9.62 -14.75 -8.03
CA GLY A 22 10.44 -15.11 -9.18
C GLY A 22 11.32 -13.98 -9.74
N LYS A 23 11.33 -12.79 -9.13
CA LYS A 23 12.20 -11.65 -9.51
C LYS A 23 13.31 -11.34 -8.50
N THR A 24 13.32 -12.02 -7.36
CA THR A 24 14.24 -11.80 -6.22
C THR A 24 15.71 -11.84 -6.61
N ARG A 25 16.12 -12.82 -7.43
CA ARG A 25 17.52 -12.98 -7.85
C ARG A 25 18.03 -11.80 -8.69
N ASP A 26 17.19 -11.31 -9.61
CA ASP A 26 17.55 -10.19 -10.48
C ASP A 26 17.63 -8.88 -9.66
N PHE A 27 16.75 -8.74 -8.67
CA PHE A 27 16.75 -7.62 -7.72
C PHE A 27 17.94 -7.62 -6.77
N ALA A 28 18.28 -8.77 -6.17
CA ALA A 28 19.44 -8.91 -5.29
C ALA A 28 20.72 -8.46 -5.99
N LYS A 29 20.93 -8.90 -7.23
CA LYS A 29 22.07 -8.47 -8.05
C LYS A 29 22.08 -6.96 -8.29
N ALA A 30 20.93 -6.35 -8.58
CA ALA A 30 20.84 -4.90 -8.79
C ALA A 30 21.11 -4.09 -7.51
N LEU A 31 20.81 -4.64 -6.33
CA LEU A 31 21.07 -4.01 -5.03
C LEU A 31 22.53 -4.15 -4.59
N GLU A 32 23.21 -5.25 -4.91
CA GLU A 32 24.66 -5.42 -4.69
C GLU A 32 25.49 -4.32 -5.38
N GLU A 33 24.96 -3.72 -6.46
CA GLU A 33 25.62 -2.66 -7.23
C GLU A 33 25.42 -1.23 -6.64
N ARG A 34 24.58 -1.04 -5.60
CA ARG A 34 24.22 0.28 -5.02
C ARG A 34 24.09 0.24 -3.46
N PRO A 35 23.79 1.35 -2.74
CA PRO A 35 24.43 1.70 -1.45
C PRO A 35 24.31 0.67 -0.33
N LYS A 36 25.35 0.64 0.52
CA LYS A 36 25.50 -0.21 1.70
C LYS A 36 24.48 0.15 2.78
N GLY A 37 23.51 -0.74 2.99
CA GLY A 37 22.58 -0.76 4.12
C GLY A 37 22.02 -2.17 4.28
N GLU A 38 21.70 -2.58 5.52
CA GLU A 38 21.00 -3.84 5.76
C GLU A 38 19.60 -3.75 5.18
N HIS A 39 19.32 -4.64 4.24
CA HIS A 39 18.00 -4.75 3.63
C HIS A 39 17.58 -6.20 3.54
N VAL A 40 16.28 -6.41 3.59
CA VAL A 40 15.64 -7.71 3.39
C VAL A 40 14.82 -7.64 2.11
N LEU A 41 14.90 -8.68 1.30
CA LEU A 41 14.04 -8.86 0.14
C LEU A 41 12.86 -9.73 0.56
N ASP A 42 11.65 -9.17 0.48
CA ASP A 42 10.41 -9.87 0.78
C ASP A 42 9.74 -10.28 -0.52
N GLU A 43 9.49 -11.58 -0.70
CA GLU A 43 8.76 -12.04 -1.87
C GLU A 43 7.27 -11.78 -1.72
N VAL A 44 6.66 -11.19 -2.74
CA VAL A 44 5.26 -10.78 -2.74
C VAL A 44 4.52 -11.16 -4.01
N GLU A 45 3.18 -11.13 -3.98
CA GLU A 45 2.33 -11.50 -5.11
C GLU A 45 2.24 -10.38 -6.15
N PHE A 46 1.94 -9.17 -5.70
CA PHE A 46 1.67 -8.02 -6.53
C PHE A 46 2.90 -7.13 -6.67
N SER A 47 3.16 -6.65 -7.89
CA SER A 47 4.09 -5.54 -8.07
C SER A 47 3.43 -4.22 -7.67
N TYR A 48 4.23 -3.20 -7.38
CA TYR A 48 3.77 -1.84 -7.12
C TYR A 48 2.93 -1.29 -8.28
N LYS A 49 3.23 -1.70 -9.52
CA LYS A 49 2.41 -1.35 -10.69
C LYS A 49 1.01 -1.97 -10.61
N ASP A 50 0.91 -3.20 -10.12
CA ASP A 50 -0.37 -3.89 -9.92
C ASP A 50 -1.16 -3.20 -8.80
N LEU A 51 -0.49 -2.85 -7.69
CA LEU A 51 -1.09 -2.09 -6.59
C LEU A 51 -1.62 -0.72 -7.05
N VAL A 52 -0.83 0.05 -7.82
CA VAL A 52 -1.28 1.33 -8.40
C VAL A 52 -2.47 1.13 -9.35
N SER A 53 -2.49 0.03 -10.11
CA SER A 53 -3.62 -0.28 -10.99
C SER A 53 -4.89 -0.58 -10.19
N HIS A 54 -4.77 -1.28 -9.05
CA HIS A 54 -5.87 -1.52 -8.13
C HIS A 54 -6.36 -0.20 -7.48
N VAL A 55 -5.45 0.66 -7.02
CA VAL A 55 -5.77 2.01 -6.51
C VAL A 55 -6.54 2.84 -7.53
N ASN A 56 -6.15 2.79 -8.81
CA ASN A 56 -6.86 3.49 -9.88
C ASN A 56 -8.27 2.92 -10.12
N SER A 57 -8.45 1.60 -9.98
CA SER A 57 -9.76 0.95 -10.03
C SER A 57 -10.69 1.46 -8.93
N ILE A 58 -10.19 1.57 -7.69
CA ILE A 58 -10.94 2.13 -6.55
C ILE A 58 -11.27 3.60 -6.79
N SER A 59 -10.30 4.38 -7.28
CA SER A 59 -10.48 5.78 -7.65
C SER A 59 -11.60 5.98 -8.69
N GLY A 60 -11.74 5.04 -9.63
CA GLY A 60 -12.81 5.03 -10.63
C GLY A 60 -14.21 4.74 -10.07
N GLN A 61 -14.31 4.22 -8.84
CA GLN A 61 -15.55 3.82 -8.19
C GLN A 61 -15.97 4.76 -7.05
N MET A 62 -15.25 5.87 -6.82
CA MET A 62 -15.45 6.77 -5.68
C MET A 62 -16.87 7.27 -5.50
N GLU A 63 -17.57 7.62 -6.58
CA GLU A 63 -18.96 8.08 -6.48
C GLU A 63 -19.91 6.94 -6.10
N THR A 64 -19.69 5.73 -6.63
CA THR A 64 -20.44 4.54 -6.24
C THR A 64 -20.23 4.22 -4.76
N LEU A 65 -18.98 4.24 -4.27
CA LEU A 65 -18.66 4.01 -2.86
C LEU A 65 -19.38 4.99 -1.94
N LYS A 66 -19.41 6.29 -2.29
CA LYS A 66 -20.18 7.29 -1.55
C LYS A 66 -21.68 7.01 -1.52
N THR A 67 -22.26 6.54 -2.63
CA THR A 67 -23.69 6.15 -2.63
C THR A 67 -23.99 4.95 -1.73
N HIS A 68 -23.01 4.10 -1.47
CA HIS A 68 -23.08 3.02 -0.48
C HIS A 68 -22.76 3.47 0.95
N GLY A 69 -22.50 4.76 1.18
CA GLY A 69 -22.14 5.30 2.50
C GLY A 69 -20.69 5.04 2.92
N LEU A 70 -19.84 4.65 1.96
CA LEU A 70 -18.39 4.47 2.15
C LEU A 70 -17.67 5.76 1.72
N ASP A 71 -17.43 6.65 2.67
CA ASP A 71 -16.63 7.86 2.45
C ASP A 71 -15.16 7.58 2.78
N LEU A 72 -14.36 7.32 1.75
CA LEU A 72 -12.93 7.09 1.86
C LEU A 72 -12.20 8.42 1.98
N LEU A 73 -11.34 8.56 3.01
CA LEU A 73 -10.46 9.71 3.17
C LEU A 73 -9.13 9.51 2.46
N GLU A 74 -8.58 8.30 2.56
CA GLU A 74 -7.27 7.94 2.05
C GLU A 74 -7.35 6.54 1.46
N TRP A 75 -6.63 6.32 0.36
CA TRP A 75 -6.45 5.01 -0.23
C TRP A 75 -5.15 5.00 -1.04
N GLY A 76 -4.44 3.88 -0.98
CA GLY A 76 -3.13 3.79 -1.64
C GLY A 76 -2.49 2.43 -1.42
N PRO A 77 -1.34 2.18 -2.08
CA PRO A 77 -0.59 0.95 -1.88
C PRO A 77 -0.18 0.80 -0.41
N ASP A 78 -0.53 -0.32 0.20
CA ASP A 78 0.04 -0.79 1.46
C ASP A 78 1.15 -1.79 1.12
N GLU A 79 2.35 -1.26 0.97
CA GLU A 79 3.53 -1.99 0.50
C GLU A 79 3.95 -3.10 1.47
N LYS A 80 3.78 -2.87 2.77
CA LYS A 80 4.10 -3.82 3.85
C LYS A 80 3.22 -5.07 3.78
N ASN A 81 1.93 -4.89 3.48
CA ASN A 81 0.97 -5.99 3.36
C ASN A 81 0.74 -6.43 1.91
N ASN A 82 1.46 -5.83 0.95
CA ASN A 82 1.34 -6.05 -0.49
C ASN A 82 -0.11 -5.99 -1.01
N THR A 83 -0.85 -4.96 -0.63
CA THR A 83 -2.28 -4.79 -0.93
C THR A 83 -2.61 -3.30 -1.09
N VAL A 84 -3.89 -2.94 -1.18
CA VAL A 84 -4.36 -1.56 -1.09
C VAL A 84 -4.97 -1.33 0.29
N GLY A 85 -4.44 -0.35 1.01
CA GLY A 85 -5.05 0.15 2.23
C GLY A 85 -6.06 1.24 1.92
N ILE A 86 -7.20 1.24 2.63
CA ILE A 86 -8.19 2.33 2.61
C ILE A 86 -8.52 2.79 4.03
N SER A 87 -8.80 4.08 4.17
CA SER A 87 -9.23 4.71 5.42
C SER A 87 -10.63 5.27 5.26
N LEU A 88 -11.57 4.85 6.10
CA LEU A 88 -12.95 5.35 6.09
C LEU A 88 -13.12 6.52 7.07
N ARG A 89 -13.81 7.59 6.65
CA ARG A 89 -14.11 8.76 7.50
C ARG A 89 -14.86 8.36 8.77
N ASP A 90 -15.96 7.66 8.58
CA ASP A 90 -16.87 7.23 9.64
C ASP A 90 -16.79 5.70 9.75
N TYR A 91 -15.63 5.18 10.13
CA TYR A 91 -15.37 3.75 10.21
C TYR A 91 -16.30 3.04 11.21
N THR A 92 -16.88 1.93 10.77
CA THR A 92 -17.53 0.92 11.62
C THR A 92 -17.22 -0.46 11.05
N GLU A 93 -17.39 -1.53 11.84
CA GLU A 93 -17.16 -2.89 11.33
C GLU A 93 -18.15 -3.26 10.22
N GLU A 94 -19.39 -2.78 10.27
CA GLU A 94 -20.37 -3.01 9.20
C GLU A 94 -19.94 -2.35 7.89
N LYS A 95 -19.34 -1.15 7.97
CA LYS A 95 -18.81 -0.47 6.79
C LYS A 95 -17.52 -1.10 6.28
N ALA A 96 -16.70 -1.66 7.17
CA ALA A 96 -15.54 -2.44 6.74
C ALA A 96 -15.97 -3.71 6.00
N ALA A 97 -16.96 -4.44 6.51
CA ALA A 97 -17.55 -5.59 5.82
C ALA A 97 -18.16 -5.17 4.46
N LEU A 98 -18.92 -4.08 4.41
CA LEU A 98 -19.47 -3.56 3.16
C LEU A 98 -18.37 -3.15 2.16
N ALA A 99 -17.28 -2.56 2.63
CA ALA A 99 -16.14 -2.22 1.77
C ALA A 99 -15.52 -3.49 1.18
N HIS A 100 -15.39 -4.58 1.94
CA HIS A 100 -14.92 -5.86 1.42
C HIS A 100 -15.89 -6.49 0.41
N GLU A 101 -17.20 -6.37 0.63
CA GLU A 101 -18.21 -6.84 -0.33
C GLU A 101 -18.13 -6.09 -1.67
N VAL A 102 -17.84 -4.78 -1.65
CA VAL A 102 -17.83 -3.94 -2.84
C VAL A 102 -16.48 -3.93 -3.55
N LEU A 103 -15.38 -3.89 -2.80
CA LEU A 103 -14.02 -3.71 -3.34
C LEU A 103 -13.21 -5.01 -3.39
N GLY A 104 -13.60 -6.03 -2.62
CA GLY A 104 -12.86 -7.29 -2.49
C GLY A 104 -12.29 -7.51 -1.08
N GLU A 105 -11.99 -8.76 -0.76
CA GLU A 105 -11.33 -9.16 0.49
C GLU A 105 -9.81 -8.85 0.47
N ASP A 106 -9.28 -8.46 -0.68
CA ASP A 106 -7.87 -8.21 -0.93
C ASP A 106 -7.46 -6.76 -0.67
N ILE A 107 -8.21 -6.03 0.16
CA ILE A 107 -7.87 -4.69 0.66
C ILE A 107 -7.75 -4.71 2.18
N ILE A 108 -7.12 -3.70 2.76
CA ILE A 108 -7.14 -3.47 4.20
C ILE A 108 -7.95 -2.22 4.51
N VAL A 109 -8.99 -2.36 5.34
CA VAL A 109 -9.83 -1.24 5.77
C VAL A 109 -9.43 -0.80 7.18
N ARG A 110 -9.14 0.48 7.36
CA ARG A 110 -8.73 1.06 8.65
C ARG A 110 -9.58 2.28 9.01
N PRO A 111 -9.70 2.62 10.31
CA PRO A 111 -10.19 3.92 10.71
C PRO A 111 -9.24 5.01 10.21
N ALA A 112 -9.79 6.14 9.77
CA ALA A 112 -8.97 7.28 9.44
C ALA A 112 -8.20 7.80 10.67
N THR A 113 -6.88 7.88 10.56
CA THR A 113 -6.05 8.62 11.49
C THR A 113 -6.24 10.12 11.21
N VAL A 114 -6.56 10.91 12.23
CA VAL A 114 -6.53 12.37 12.09
C VAL A 114 -5.08 12.76 11.75
N ALA A 115 -4.89 13.61 10.74
CA ALA A 115 -3.57 14.03 10.27
C ALA A 115 -2.64 14.40 11.45
N GLY A 116 -1.56 13.63 11.61
CA GLY A 116 -0.55 13.82 12.67
C GLY A 116 -0.29 12.62 13.59
N ASP A 117 -0.93 11.47 13.39
CA ASP A 117 -0.60 10.25 14.13
C ASP A 117 0.66 9.57 13.55
N GLU A 118 1.39 8.86 14.40
CA GLU A 118 2.65 8.16 14.06
C GLU A 118 2.42 7.00 13.06
N ASN A 119 1.16 6.63 12.87
CA ASN A 119 0.66 5.66 11.88
C ASN A 119 0.12 6.34 10.61
N ASP A 120 0.72 7.44 10.14
CA ASP A 120 0.41 8.05 8.84
C ASP A 120 0.82 7.05 7.74
N LEU A 121 -0.10 6.15 7.40
CA LEU A 121 0.12 4.88 6.69
C LEU A 121 0.54 5.03 5.23
N PHE A 122 0.45 6.24 4.70
CA PHE A 122 0.91 6.56 3.36
C PHE A 122 2.19 7.37 3.52
N SER A 123 3.33 6.66 3.47
CA SER A 123 4.65 7.24 3.31
C SER A 123 4.56 8.52 2.48
N ARG A 124 4.89 9.65 3.10
CA ARG A 124 4.93 10.98 2.49
C ARG A 124 5.88 11.01 1.30
N THR A 125 5.47 10.50 0.15
CA THR A 125 6.10 10.80 -1.13
C THR A 125 5.46 12.06 -1.66
N GLY A 126 5.76 13.18 -1.00
CA GLY A 126 5.08 14.45 -1.25
C GLY A 126 5.85 15.70 -0.85
N ASP A 127 7.17 15.62 -0.61
CA ASP A 127 8.03 16.81 -0.54
C ASP A 127 9.07 16.75 -1.66
N PHE A 128 8.62 16.99 -2.90
CA PHE A 128 9.49 17.53 -3.94
C PHE A 128 9.07 18.98 -4.19
N PRO A 129 9.95 19.98 -3.99
CA PRO A 129 9.66 21.34 -4.41
C PRO A 129 9.50 21.35 -5.94
N ARG A 130 8.49 22.10 -6.38
CA ARG A 130 8.14 22.34 -7.80
C ARG A 130 9.32 22.85 -8.63
#